data_AF-A0A4U9UPW5-F1
#
_entry.id   AF-A0A4U9UPW5-F1
#
_cell.length_a   1.000
_cell.length_b   1.000
_cell.length_c   1.000
_cell.angle_alpha   90.00
_cell.angle_beta   90.00
_cell.angle_gamma   90.00
#
_symmetry.space_group_name_H-M   'P 1'
#
loop_
_entity.id
_entity.type
_entity.pdbx_description
1 polymer ?
#
loop_
_entity_poly.entity_id
_entity_poly.type
_entity_poly.pdbx_seq_one_letter_code
_entity_poly.pdbx_strand_id
1 'polypeptide(L)'
;MADLLCELHPEAAIGFRLRRHALWGSLTAPPIAQADGRTPLAAVSVDRMADYLGRVATSDLALWQQVEQSLALAPYWLDGHALSAQIAIRLGYAGVAQAIRDELSAFIERMPALTTLYFTDMTPFLSPESASWLQQDTGTNGGGNTIEQDEIWQCYQQQGLEAALQMVDRQSQQAEPRDRFYLQLLSAQLLEKAGMTALAQQHYHNLLQVGQQVQLSEWEPALIALLTDKQRQLKP
;
A
#
# COMPACT_ATOMS: atom_id res chain seq x y z
N MET A 1 -2.31 2.05 -19.99
CA MET A 1 -3.25 1.17 -19.26
C MET A 1 -3.37 1.59 -17.81
N ALA A 2 -2.28 1.77 -17.06
CA ALA A 2 -2.31 2.32 -15.71
C ALA A 2 -2.93 3.73 -15.65
N ASP A 3 -2.57 4.63 -16.57
CA ASP A 3 -3.13 6.00 -16.60
C ASP A 3 -4.65 6.02 -16.79
N LEU A 4 -5.15 5.20 -17.73
CA LEU A 4 -6.58 5.03 -17.95
C LEU A 4 -7.31 4.51 -16.70
N LEU A 5 -6.70 3.61 -15.93
CA LEU A 5 -7.29 3.08 -14.69
C LEU A 5 -7.31 4.14 -13.58
N CYS A 6 -6.25 4.94 -13.44
CA CYS A 6 -6.22 6.05 -12.48
C CYS A 6 -7.21 7.17 -12.84
N GLU A 7 -7.48 7.40 -14.12
CA GLU A 7 -8.45 8.40 -14.58
C GLU A 7 -9.90 7.92 -14.42
N LEU A 8 -10.19 6.66 -14.72
CA LEU A 8 -11.55 6.11 -14.66
C LEU A 8 -11.97 5.68 -13.25
N HIS A 9 -11.02 5.22 -12.43
CA HIS A 9 -11.24 4.69 -11.08
C HIS A 9 -10.16 5.19 -10.10
N PRO A 10 -10.16 6.49 -9.74
CA PRO A 10 -9.18 7.06 -8.83
C PRO A 10 -9.21 6.43 -7.43
N GLU A 11 -10.31 5.79 -7.03
CA GLU A 11 -10.46 5.02 -5.81
C GLU A 11 -9.77 3.65 -5.84
N ALA A 12 -9.48 3.12 -7.03
CA ALA A 12 -8.95 1.78 -7.20
C ALA A 12 -7.41 1.78 -7.12
N ALA A 13 -6.87 1.16 -6.08
CA ALA A 13 -5.43 1.04 -5.84
C ALA A 13 -4.64 0.40 -7.00
N ILE A 14 -5.27 -0.48 -7.79
CA ILE A 14 -4.60 -1.25 -8.84
C ILE A 14 -3.95 -0.38 -9.92
N GLY A 15 -4.57 0.75 -10.29
CA GLY A 15 -4.01 1.67 -11.29
C GLY A 15 -2.68 2.26 -10.82
N PHE A 16 -2.62 2.67 -9.55
CA PHE A 16 -1.43 3.22 -8.93
C PHE A 16 -0.34 2.16 -8.76
N ARG A 17 -0.68 0.93 -8.33
CA ARG A 17 0.27 -0.19 -8.24
C ARG A 17 0.88 -0.53 -9.60
N LEU A 18 0.06 -0.65 -10.65
CA LEU A 18 0.53 -0.89 -12.02
C LEU A 18 1.49 0.21 -12.50
N ARG A 19 1.21 1.48 -12.17
CA ARG A 19 2.09 2.60 -12.52
C ARG A 19 3.46 2.48 -11.84
N ARG A 20 3.50 2.17 -10.53
CA ARG A 20 4.77 1.97 -9.80
C ARG A 20 5.53 0.76 -10.33
N HIS A 21 4.84 -0.35 -10.62
CA HIS A 21 5.47 -1.51 -11.23
C HIS A 21 6.07 -1.18 -12.61
N ALA A 22 5.37 -0.41 -13.45
CA ALA A 22 5.91 0.03 -14.74
C ALA A 22 7.13 0.96 -14.59
N LEU A 23 7.09 1.85 -13.59
CA LEU A 23 8.16 2.82 -13.31
C LEU A 23 9.43 2.15 -12.76
N TRP A 24 9.28 1.26 -11.79
CA TRP A 24 10.39 0.67 -11.04
C TRP A 24 10.78 -0.74 -11.47
N GLY A 25 9.94 -1.42 -12.25
CA GLY A 25 10.17 -2.81 -12.67
C GLY A 25 11.43 -2.98 -13.53
N SER A 26 11.82 -1.93 -14.28
CA SER A 26 13.06 -1.93 -15.07
C SER A 26 14.31 -1.56 -14.28
N LEU A 27 14.16 -0.96 -13.09
CA LEU A 27 15.27 -0.48 -12.27
C LEU A 27 15.78 -1.62 -11.40
N THR A 28 16.84 -2.31 -11.81
CA THR A 28 17.39 -3.47 -11.08
C THR A 28 18.51 -3.12 -10.10
N ALA A 29 19.08 -1.91 -10.18
CA ALA A 29 20.18 -1.45 -9.35
C ALA A 29 20.03 0.05 -9.03
N PRO A 30 20.61 0.52 -7.91
CA PRO A 30 20.65 1.94 -7.59
C PRO A 30 21.48 2.71 -8.63
N PRO A 31 21.22 4.01 -8.83
CA PRO A 31 22.02 4.84 -9.71
C PRO A 31 23.46 4.94 -9.20
N ILE A 32 24.41 5.07 -10.13
CA ILE A 32 25.83 5.20 -9.78
C ILE A 32 26.02 6.51 -9.00
N ALA A 33 26.57 6.37 -7.79
CA ALA A 33 26.84 7.49 -6.90
C ALA A 33 28.34 7.80 -6.81
N GLN A 34 28.66 9.05 -6.50
CA GLN A 34 29.99 9.50 -6.14
C GLN A 34 30.34 9.06 -4.71
N ALA A 35 31.60 9.26 -4.30
CA ALA A 35 32.09 8.86 -2.97
C ALA A 35 31.33 9.52 -1.80
N ASP A 36 30.67 10.65 -2.05
CA ASP A 36 29.84 11.39 -1.10
C ASP A 36 28.34 11.05 -1.18
N GLY A 37 27.95 10.05 -1.99
CA GLY A 37 26.56 9.61 -2.16
C GLY A 37 25.75 10.39 -3.20
N ARG A 38 26.35 11.37 -3.89
CA ARG A 38 25.67 12.14 -4.95
C ARG A 38 25.52 11.35 -6.23
N THR A 39 24.35 11.44 -6.84
CA THR A 39 24.04 10.84 -8.13
C THR A 39 24.02 11.92 -9.22
N PRO A 40 24.23 11.57 -10.51
CA PRO A 40 24.12 12.51 -11.62
C PRO A 40 22.66 12.87 -11.96
N LEU A 41 21.71 12.57 -11.07
CA LEU A 41 20.28 12.79 -11.27
C LEU A 41 19.88 14.17 -10.73
N ALA A 42 19.11 14.90 -11.53
CA ALA A 42 18.56 16.18 -11.11
C ALA A 42 17.35 15.97 -10.19
N ALA A 43 17.27 16.74 -9.11
CA ALA A 43 16.09 16.81 -8.27
C ALA A 43 14.95 17.53 -8.99
N VAL A 44 13.72 17.33 -8.51
CA VAL A 44 12.59 18.16 -8.90
C VAL A 44 12.85 19.60 -8.43
N SER A 45 12.54 20.58 -9.28
CA SER A 45 12.84 21.97 -8.98
C SER A 45 12.13 22.46 -7.72
N VAL A 46 12.85 23.24 -6.90
CA VAL A 46 12.36 23.79 -5.63
C VAL A 46 11.06 24.58 -5.82
N ASP A 47 10.94 25.35 -6.90
CA ASP A 47 9.72 26.11 -7.21
C ASP A 47 8.49 25.21 -7.44
N ARG A 48 8.67 24.05 -8.10
CA ARG A 48 7.57 23.09 -8.30
C ARG A 48 7.20 22.41 -6.99
N MET A 49 8.20 22.06 -6.18
CA MET A 49 7.98 21.46 -4.87
C MET A 49 7.20 22.43 -3.97
N ALA A 50 7.57 23.71 -3.97
CA ALA A 50 6.87 24.75 -3.22
C ALA A 50 5.43 24.95 -3.71
N ASP A 51 5.18 24.94 -5.02
CA ASP A 51 3.83 25.00 -5.58
C ASP A 51 2.96 23.81 -5.11
N TYR A 52 3.50 22.60 -5.20
CA TYR A 52 2.77 21.41 -4.76
C TYR A 52 2.44 21.47 -3.27
N LEU A 53 3.42 21.73 -2.41
CA LEU A 53 3.24 21.82 -0.96
C LEU A 53 2.25 22.93 -0.57
N GLY A 54 2.28 24.07 -1.26
CA GLY A 54 1.33 25.16 -1.04
C GLY A 54 -0.12 24.78 -1.36
N ARG A 55 -0.33 23.84 -2.28
CA ARG A 55 -1.66 23.38 -2.72
C ARG A 55 -2.16 22.12 -2.01
N VAL A 56 -1.32 21.44 -1.22
CA VAL A 56 -1.71 20.23 -0.47
C VAL A 56 -2.92 20.49 0.44
N ALA A 57 -3.01 21.67 1.07
CA ALA A 57 -4.14 22.00 1.96
C ALA A 57 -5.49 22.02 1.21
N THR A 58 -5.48 22.42 -0.06
CA THR A 58 -6.64 22.46 -0.96
C THR A 58 -6.48 21.42 -2.07
N SER A 59 -6.13 20.19 -1.67
CA SER A 59 -5.86 19.10 -2.62
C SER A 59 -7.05 18.86 -3.54
N ASP A 60 -6.78 18.82 -4.86
CA ASP A 60 -7.72 18.44 -5.90
C ASP A 60 -7.14 17.32 -6.78
N LEU A 61 -7.99 16.69 -7.59
CA LEU A 61 -7.57 15.64 -8.52
C LEU A 61 -6.54 16.15 -9.53
N ALA A 62 -6.60 17.43 -9.91
CA ALA A 62 -5.66 18.04 -10.85
C ALA A 62 -4.24 18.15 -10.25
N LEU A 63 -4.10 18.59 -9.00
CA LEU A 63 -2.83 18.56 -8.28
C LEU A 63 -2.28 17.14 -8.20
N TRP A 64 -3.14 16.17 -7.87
CA TRP A 64 -2.70 14.78 -7.78
C TRP A 64 -2.16 14.26 -9.12
N GLN A 65 -2.87 14.53 -10.22
CA GLN A 65 -2.41 14.18 -11.57
C GLN A 65 -1.08 14.85 -11.93
N GLN A 66 -0.89 16.13 -11.56
CA GLN A 66 0.37 16.84 -11.81
C GLN A 66 1.54 16.22 -11.04
N VAL A 67 1.33 15.84 -9.78
CA VAL A 67 2.34 15.14 -8.96
C VAL A 67 2.67 13.79 -9.61
N GLU A 68 1.67 13.00 -10.00
CA GLU A 68 1.86 11.71 -10.66
C GLU A 68 2.62 11.81 -11.99
N GLN A 69 2.38 12.86 -12.78
CA GLN A 69 3.13 13.13 -14.01
C GLN A 69 4.60 13.43 -13.72
N SER A 70 4.87 14.24 -12.69
CA SER A 70 6.25 14.50 -12.25
C SER A 70 6.95 13.23 -11.76
N LEU A 71 6.23 12.34 -11.06
CA LEU A 71 6.75 11.04 -10.62
C LEU A 71 7.13 10.12 -11.78
N ALA A 72 6.33 10.12 -12.85
CA ALA A 72 6.64 9.33 -14.04
C ALA A 72 7.95 9.77 -14.72
N LEU A 73 8.32 11.05 -14.59
CA LEU A 73 9.56 11.61 -15.14
C LEU A 73 10.75 11.52 -14.17
N ALA A 74 10.49 11.39 -12.86
CA ALA A 74 11.50 11.34 -11.82
C ALA A 74 11.34 10.08 -10.93
N PRO A 75 11.77 8.90 -11.39
CA PRO A 75 11.55 7.62 -10.69
C PRO A 75 12.16 7.53 -9.28
N TYR A 76 13.20 8.33 -9.01
CA TYR A 76 13.93 8.36 -7.76
C TYR A 76 13.48 9.47 -6.81
N TRP A 77 12.44 10.25 -7.17
CA TRP A 77 11.86 11.26 -6.29
C TRP A 77 10.91 10.60 -5.28
N LEU A 78 11.48 9.95 -4.26
CA LEU A 78 10.74 9.15 -3.29
C LEU A 78 9.81 10.01 -2.43
N ASP A 79 10.24 11.21 -2.07
CA ASP A 79 9.40 12.19 -1.37
C ASP A 79 8.12 12.55 -2.14
N GLY A 80 8.15 12.55 -3.47
CA GLY A 80 6.96 12.80 -4.28
C GLY A 80 5.91 11.70 -4.13
N HIS A 81 6.31 10.45 -3.87
CA HIS A 81 5.38 9.36 -3.61
C HIS A 81 4.70 9.49 -2.25
N ALA A 82 5.44 9.96 -1.23
CA ALA A 82 4.87 10.31 0.07
C ALA A 82 3.86 11.47 -0.07
N LEU A 83 4.20 12.50 -0.83
CA LEU A 83 3.31 13.60 -1.17
C LEU A 83 2.03 13.12 -1.87
N SER A 84 2.18 12.25 -2.88
CA SER A 84 1.04 11.65 -3.57
C SER A 84 0.14 10.86 -2.62
N ALA A 85 0.71 10.08 -1.68
CA ALA A 85 -0.08 9.35 -0.70
C ALA A 85 -0.82 10.32 0.25
N GLN A 86 -0.18 11.42 0.64
CA GLN A 86 -0.81 12.47 1.46
C GLN A 86 -1.99 13.15 0.74
N ILE A 87 -1.84 13.44 -0.55
CA ILE A 87 -2.92 13.99 -1.40
C ILE A 87 -4.06 12.96 -1.49
N ALA A 88 -3.75 11.68 -1.72
CA ALA A 88 -4.75 10.61 -1.79
C ALA A 88 -5.56 10.49 -0.49
N ILE A 89 -4.92 10.58 0.70
CA ILE A 89 -5.61 10.60 2.00
C ILE A 89 -6.57 11.79 2.09
N ARG A 90 -6.12 12.98 1.68
CA ARG A 90 -6.95 14.21 1.73
C ARG A 90 -8.16 14.14 0.80
N LEU A 91 -8.03 13.45 -0.33
CA LEU A 91 -9.12 13.19 -1.27
C LEU A 91 -10.05 12.05 -0.82
N GLY A 92 -9.77 11.38 0.30
CA GLY A 92 -10.56 10.28 0.84
C GLY A 92 -10.19 8.89 0.31
N TYR A 93 -9.09 8.77 -0.44
CA TYR A 93 -8.62 7.51 -1.03
C TYR A 93 -7.53 6.84 -0.17
N ALA A 94 -7.86 6.53 1.09
CA ALA A 94 -6.92 5.93 2.03
C ALA A 94 -6.33 4.58 1.54
N GLY A 95 -7.14 3.75 0.87
CA GLY A 95 -6.67 2.48 0.30
C GLY A 95 -5.63 2.67 -0.80
N VAL A 96 -5.73 3.75 -1.59
CA VAL A 96 -4.73 4.10 -2.60
C VAL A 96 -3.46 4.63 -1.94
N ALA A 97 -3.59 5.48 -0.92
CA ALA A 97 -2.44 5.97 -0.16
C ALA A 97 -1.63 4.82 0.46
N GLN A 98 -2.30 3.84 1.05
CA GLN A 98 -1.67 2.63 1.57
C GLN A 98 -0.97 1.85 0.45
N ALA A 99 -1.64 1.66 -0.69
CA ALA A 99 -1.03 0.96 -1.81
C ALA A 99 0.23 1.66 -2.34
N ILE A 100 0.23 2.99 -2.45
CA ILE A 100 1.41 3.76 -2.85
C ILE A 100 2.54 3.55 -1.85
N ARG A 101 2.22 3.53 -0.56
CA ARG A 101 3.17 3.28 0.52
C ARG A 101 3.77 1.87 0.41
N ASP A 102 2.95 0.83 0.26
CA ASP A 102 3.40 -0.56 0.16
C ASP A 102 4.39 -0.73 -1.01
N GLU A 103 4.05 -0.17 -2.19
CA GLU A 103 4.92 -0.25 -3.36
C GLU A 103 6.25 0.48 -3.13
N LEU A 104 6.22 1.65 -2.46
CA LEU A 104 7.42 2.41 -2.14
C LEU A 104 8.30 1.66 -1.12
N SER A 105 7.71 1.05 -0.09
CA SER A 105 8.41 0.20 0.86
C SER A 105 9.08 -0.98 0.17
N ALA A 106 8.34 -1.71 -0.69
CA ALA A 106 8.89 -2.83 -1.45
C ALA A 106 10.04 -2.41 -2.38
N PHE A 107 9.97 -1.21 -2.96
CA PHE A 107 11.04 -0.65 -3.77
C PHE A 107 12.30 -0.34 -2.95
N ILE A 108 12.15 0.23 -1.76
CA ILE A 108 13.26 0.54 -0.85
C ILE A 108 13.87 -0.74 -0.27
N GLU A 109 13.06 -1.73 0.13
CA GLU A 109 13.54 -3.04 0.60
C GLU A 109 14.37 -3.75 -0.46
N ARG A 110 13.97 -3.63 -1.73
CA ARG A 110 14.73 -4.19 -2.86
C ARG A 110 16.05 -3.47 -3.11
N MET A 111 16.14 -2.18 -2.83
CA MET A 111 17.34 -1.36 -3.01
C MET A 111 17.55 -0.42 -1.81
N PRO A 112 18.01 -0.93 -0.66
CA PRO A 112 18.10 -0.14 0.58
C PRO A 112 19.10 1.01 0.47
N ALA A 113 20.07 0.90 -0.43
CA ALA A 113 21.02 1.96 -0.75
C ALA A 113 20.35 3.27 -1.16
N LEU A 114 19.13 3.25 -1.71
CA LEU A 114 18.41 4.47 -2.12
C LEU A 114 18.16 5.44 -0.95
N THR A 115 18.11 4.94 0.29
CA THR A 115 17.89 5.77 1.49
C THR A 115 19.08 6.67 1.83
N THR A 116 20.26 6.40 1.29
CA THR A 116 21.50 7.16 1.56
C THR A 116 22.00 7.96 0.37
N LEU A 117 21.24 7.99 -0.73
CA LEU A 117 21.62 8.69 -1.97
C LEU A 117 21.04 10.10 -2.04
N TYR A 118 21.76 10.95 -2.77
CA TYR A 118 21.43 12.34 -2.99
C TYR A 118 21.36 12.66 -4.49
N PHE A 119 20.53 13.64 -4.83
CA PHE A 119 20.54 14.28 -6.16
C PHE A 119 21.78 15.17 -6.32
N THR A 120 21.98 15.72 -7.52
CA THR A 120 23.11 16.61 -7.84
C THR A 120 23.20 17.85 -6.94
N ASP A 121 22.07 18.32 -6.41
CA ASP A 121 21.95 19.49 -5.54
C ASP A 121 22.05 19.16 -4.05
N MET A 122 22.43 17.93 -3.68
CA MET A 122 22.43 17.41 -2.30
C MET A 122 21.06 17.23 -1.64
N THR A 123 19.97 17.39 -2.39
CA THR A 123 18.65 16.96 -1.90
C THR A 123 18.65 15.44 -1.73
N PRO A 124 18.25 14.88 -0.57
CA PRO A 124 18.17 13.43 -0.41
C PRO A 124 17.07 12.85 -1.29
N PHE A 125 17.21 11.58 -1.70
CA PHE A 125 16.13 10.88 -2.42
C PHE A 125 14.90 10.69 -1.53
N LEU A 126 15.14 10.43 -0.24
CA LEU A 126 14.13 10.26 0.79
C LEU A 126 14.46 11.19 1.96
N SER A 127 13.60 12.18 2.20
CA SER A 127 13.72 13.03 3.38
C SER A 127 13.51 12.24 4.68
N PRO A 128 14.06 12.71 5.81
CA PRO A 128 13.81 12.07 7.10
C PRO A 128 12.33 12.09 7.51
N GLU A 129 11.55 13.09 7.05
CA GLU A 129 10.11 13.15 7.26
C GLU A 129 9.40 12.00 6.53
N SER A 130 9.62 11.85 5.23
CA SER A 130 9.06 10.74 4.44
C SER A 130 9.55 9.37 4.92
N ALA A 131 10.81 9.27 5.36
CA ALA A 131 11.34 8.07 5.97
C ALA A 131 10.59 7.71 7.26
N SER A 132 10.32 8.70 8.12
CA SER A 132 9.52 8.48 9.33
C SER A 132 8.09 8.05 9.00
N TRP A 133 7.46 8.65 7.98
CA TRP A 133 6.15 8.25 7.49
C TRP A 133 6.12 6.80 6.98
N LEU A 134 7.18 6.35 6.30
CA LEU A 134 7.32 4.94 5.88
C LEU A 134 7.54 3.96 7.04
N GLN A 135 8.10 4.43 8.16
CA GLN A 135 8.36 3.63 9.36
C GLN A 135 7.22 3.68 10.38
N GLN A 136 6.29 4.63 10.26
CA GLN A 136 5.10 4.68 11.10
C GLN A 136 4.26 3.46 10.79
N ASP A 137 4.32 2.40 11.61
CA ASP A 137 3.42 1.25 11.51
C ASP A 137 1.96 1.74 11.48
N THR A 138 1.44 2.00 10.29
CA THR A 138 0.04 1.80 10.01
C THR A 138 -0.02 0.29 9.90
N GLY A 139 -0.64 -0.38 10.87
CA GLY A 139 -0.76 -1.83 10.96
C GLY A 139 -1.60 -2.41 9.82
N THR A 140 -1.19 -2.16 8.58
CA THR A 140 -1.97 -2.30 7.37
C THR A 140 -1.18 -3.06 6.33
N ASN A 141 -0.80 -4.27 6.72
CA ASN A 141 -0.45 -5.31 5.78
C ASN A 141 -1.67 -5.63 4.90
N GLY A 142 -1.62 -5.21 3.64
CA GLY A 142 -2.09 -5.95 2.48
C GLY A 142 -3.57 -6.36 2.41
N GLY A 143 -4.32 -5.63 1.59
CA GLY A 143 -5.56 -6.11 0.96
C GLY A 143 -6.82 -5.73 1.69
N GLY A 144 -7.56 -4.78 1.11
CA GLY A 144 -8.94 -4.37 1.41
C GLY A 144 -9.61 -4.98 2.65
N ASN A 145 -9.21 -4.55 3.86
CA ASN A 145 -10.09 -4.55 5.05
C ASN A 145 -9.51 -3.80 6.26
N THR A 146 -8.53 -2.93 6.02
CA THR A 146 -7.76 -2.19 7.04
C THR A 146 -8.59 -1.54 8.13
N ILE A 147 -9.68 -0.86 7.77
CA ILE A 147 -10.46 -0.07 8.73
C ILE A 147 -11.10 -1.00 9.78
N GLU A 148 -11.48 -2.22 9.39
CA GLU A 148 -12.10 -3.19 10.29
C GLU A 148 -11.10 -3.94 11.18
N GLN A 149 -9.86 -4.15 10.70
CA GLN A 149 -8.83 -4.84 11.50
C GLN A 149 -8.24 -3.95 12.61
N ASP A 150 -8.09 -2.65 12.36
CA ASP A 150 -7.61 -1.70 13.38
C ASP A 150 -8.63 -1.56 14.53
N GLU A 151 -9.93 -1.57 14.23
CA GLU A 151 -10.99 -1.56 15.24
C GLU A 151 -10.95 -2.79 16.15
N ILE A 152 -10.65 -3.97 15.59
CA ILE A 152 -10.53 -5.21 16.36
C ILE A 152 -9.31 -5.16 17.30
N TRP A 153 -8.18 -4.62 16.84
CA TRP A 153 -7.01 -4.42 17.70
C TRP A 153 -7.25 -3.39 18.79
N GLN A 154 -7.97 -2.31 18.50
CA GLN A 154 -8.38 -1.34 19.51
C GLN A 154 -9.35 -1.96 20.53
N CYS A 155 -10.29 -2.79 20.06
CA CYS A 155 -11.20 -3.55 20.93
C CYS A 155 -10.42 -4.49 21.86
N TYR A 156 -9.40 -5.18 21.35
CA TYR A 156 -8.51 -6.01 22.15
C TYR A 156 -7.82 -5.22 23.27
N GLN A 157 -7.30 -4.04 22.95
CA GLN A 157 -6.60 -3.18 23.93
C GLN A 157 -7.54 -2.60 25.00
N GLN A 158 -8.80 -2.31 24.64
CA GLN A 158 -9.76 -1.66 25.53
C GLN A 158 -10.63 -2.63 26.33
N GLN A 159 -11.06 -3.74 25.72
CA GLN A 159 -12.09 -4.64 26.24
C GLN A 159 -11.59 -6.09 26.42
N GLY A 160 -10.37 -6.39 25.95
CA GLY A 160 -9.73 -7.70 26.10
C GLY A 160 -10.03 -8.69 24.97
N LEU A 161 -9.47 -9.89 25.12
CA LEU A 161 -9.46 -10.94 24.08
C LEU A 161 -10.87 -11.41 23.66
N GLU A 162 -11.77 -11.64 24.62
CA GLU A 162 -13.10 -12.17 24.33
C GLU A 162 -13.93 -11.21 23.46
N ALA A 163 -13.87 -9.91 23.75
CA ALA A 163 -14.58 -8.88 22.99
C ALA A 163 -14.04 -8.77 21.55
N ALA A 164 -12.72 -8.83 21.39
CA ALA A 164 -12.08 -8.83 20.07
C ALA A 164 -12.46 -10.06 19.25
N LEU A 165 -12.47 -11.26 19.85
CA LEU A 165 -12.86 -12.50 19.17
C LEU A 165 -14.35 -12.51 18.78
N GLN A 166 -15.24 -11.96 19.61
CA GLN A 166 -16.66 -11.81 19.26
C GLN A 166 -16.86 -10.85 18.08
N MET A 167 -16.07 -9.78 18.00
CA MET A 167 -16.11 -8.85 16.88
C MET A 167 -15.65 -9.53 15.59
N VAL A 168 -14.56 -10.30 15.65
CA VAL A 168 -14.08 -11.13 14.53
C VAL A 168 -15.14 -12.12 14.06
N ASP A 169 -15.80 -12.84 14.97
CA ASP A 169 -16.83 -13.82 14.60
C ASP A 169 -18.02 -13.17 13.88
N ARG A 170 -18.49 -12.01 14.37
CA ARG A 170 -19.59 -11.26 13.73
C ARG A 170 -19.23 -10.82 12.31
N GLN A 171 -18.03 -10.29 12.12
CA GLN A 171 -17.57 -9.85 10.80
C GLN A 171 -17.33 -11.04 9.86
N SER A 172 -16.79 -12.15 10.38
CA SER A 172 -16.58 -13.37 9.60
C SER A 172 -17.89 -13.92 9.03
N GLN A 173 -19.04 -13.76 9.68
CA GLN A 173 -20.31 -14.24 9.12
C GLN A 173 -20.72 -13.49 7.83
N GLN A 174 -20.34 -12.23 7.67
CA GLN A 174 -20.76 -11.38 6.54
C GLN A 174 -19.68 -11.21 5.47
N ALA A 175 -18.44 -11.57 5.81
CA ALA A 175 -17.26 -11.40 4.97
C ALA A 175 -17.19 -12.41 3.80
N GLU A 176 -16.54 -12.00 2.71
CA GLU A 176 -16.19 -12.89 1.60
C GLU A 176 -15.16 -13.95 2.03
N PRO A 177 -14.98 -15.06 1.27
CA PRO A 177 -14.08 -16.15 1.65
C PRO A 177 -12.63 -15.68 1.92
N ARG A 178 -12.13 -14.74 1.11
CA ARG A 178 -10.86 -14.07 1.34
C ARG A 178 -10.81 -13.34 2.68
N ASP A 179 -11.78 -12.47 2.94
CA ASP A 179 -11.79 -11.61 4.13
C ASP A 179 -11.97 -12.44 5.40
N ARG A 180 -12.78 -13.50 5.33
CA ARG A 180 -12.89 -14.52 6.39
C ARG A 180 -11.55 -15.13 6.74
N PHE A 181 -10.72 -15.45 5.73
CA PHE A 181 -9.40 -16.01 5.97
C PHE A 181 -8.48 -15.01 6.71
N TYR A 182 -8.50 -13.74 6.31
CA TYR A 182 -7.73 -12.71 7.00
C TYR A 182 -8.23 -12.46 8.44
N LEU A 183 -9.55 -12.50 8.66
CA LEU A 183 -10.13 -12.43 10.00
C LEU A 183 -9.75 -13.63 10.89
N GLN A 184 -9.67 -14.83 10.31
CA GLN A 184 -9.17 -16.00 11.03
C GLN A 184 -7.66 -15.93 11.32
N LEU A 185 -6.88 -15.33 10.43
CA LEU A 185 -5.47 -15.06 10.70
C LEU A 185 -5.32 -14.05 11.85
N LEU A 186 -6.13 -13.00 11.84
CA LEU A 186 -6.17 -11.99 12.89
C LEU A 186 -6.53 -12.59 14.26
N SER A 187 -7.50 -13.51 14.32
CA SER A 187 -7.81 -14.20 15.58
C SER A 187 -6.65 -15.05 16.09
N ALA A 188 -5.90 -15.72 15.20
CA ALA A 188 -4.70 -16.47 15.58
C ALA A 188 -3.60 -15.55 16.17
N GLN A 189 -3.42 -14.37 15.58
CA GLN A 189 -2.48 -13.36 16.09
C GLN A 189 -2.92 -12.78 17.45
N LEU A 190 -4.22 -12.55 17.65
CA LEU A 190 -4.77 -12.13 18.95
C LEU A 190 -4.53 -13.18 20.03
N LEU A 191 -4.77 -14.46 19.73
CA LEU A 191 -4.49 -15.59 20.63
C LEU A 191 -3.01 -15.68 21.00
N GLU A 192 -2.12 -15.47 20.03
CA GLU A 192 -0.68 -15.42 20.25
C GLU A 192 -0.29 -14.28 21.21
N LYS A 193 -0.82 -13.07 21.00
CA LYS A 193 -0.58 -11.91 21.88
C LYS A 193 -1.15 -12.10 23.28
N ALA A 194 -2.23 -12.86 23.42
CA ALA A 194 -2.79 -13.23 24.71
C ALA A 194 -2.04 -14.38 25.41
N GLY A 195 -0.99 -14.94 24.80
CA GLY A 195 -0.18 -16.01 25.36
C GLY A 195 -0.72 -17.42 25.12
N MET A 196 -1.79 -17.58 24.34
CA MET A 196 -2.40 -18.87 23.99
C MET A 196 -1.71 -19.53 22.80
N THR A 197 -0.40 -19.72 22.90
CA THR A 197 0.47 -20.14 21.79
C THR A 197 0.11 -21.50 21.18
N ALA A 198 -0.31 -22.47 22.01
CA ALA A 198 -0.72 -23.79 21.52
C ALA A 198 -2.00 -23.73 20.64
N LEU A 199 -2.97 -22.89 21.02
CA LEU A 199 -4.18 -22.67 20.21
C LEU A 199 -3.84 -21.88 18.94
N ALA A 200 -3.04 -20.83 19.05
CA ALA A 200 -2.59 -20.06 17.89
C ALA A 200 -1.89 -20.95 16.85
N GLN A 201 -1.00 -21.85 17.29
CA GLN A 201 -0.33 -22.82 16.41
C GLN A 201 -1.32 -23.75 15.68
N GLN A 202 -2.35 -24.25 16.37
CA GLN A 202 -3.39 -25.05 15.74
C GLN A 202 -4.16 -24.25 14.68
N HIS A 203 -4.49 -22.99 14.97
CA HIS A 203 -5.15 -22.09 14.02
C HIS A 203 -4.30 -21.83 12.79
N TYR A 204 -3.01 -21.53 12.97
CA TYR A 204 -2.08 -21.34 11.84
C TYR A 204 -1.95 -22.61 11.00
N HIS A 205 -1.87 -23.79 11.62
CA HIS A 205 -1.78 -25.05 10.89
C HIS A 205 -3.03 -25.31 10.04
N ASN A 206 -4.22 -25.05 10.59
CA ASN A 206 -5.48 -25.19 9.86
C ASN A 206 -5.55 -24.20 8.69
N LEU A 207 -5.22 -22.93 8.92
CA LEU A 207 -5.18 -21.90 7.88
C LEU A 207 -4.22 -22.26 6.73
N LEU A 208 -3.06 -22.83 7.04
CA LEU A 208 -2.13 -23.31 6.03
C LEU A 208 -2.71 -24.45 5.18
N GLN A 209 -3.41 -25.40 5.79
CA GLN A 209 -4.08 -26.49 5.05
C GLN A 209 -5.20 -25.97 4.16
N VAL A 210 -6.03 -25.05 4.67
CA VAL A 210 -7.10 -24.42 3.91
C VAL A 210 -6.54 -23.62 2.73
N GLY A 211 -5.52 -22.78 2.96
CA GLY A 211 -4.89 -21.97 1.91
C GLY A 211 -4.26 -22.79 0.78
N GLN A 212 -3.83 -24.03 1.04
CA GLN A 212 -3.30 -24.94 0.02
C GLN A 212 -4.38 -25.57 -0.88
N GLN A 213 -5.63 -25.58 -0.44
CA GLN A 213 -6.73 -26.28 -1.12
C GLN A 213 -7.67 -25.36 -1.88
N VAL A 214 -7.68 -24.06 -1.57
CA VAL A 214 -8.65 -23.12 -2.15
C VAL A 214 -8.25 -22.69 -3.56
N GLN A 215 -9.20 -22.76 -4.49
CA GLN A 215 -9.05 -22.25 -5.85
C GLN A 215 -9.40 -20.76 -5.93
N LEU A 216 -8.77 -20.03 -6.85
CA LEU A 216 -8.99 -18.58 -7.02
C LEU A 216 -10.48 -18.22 -7.24
N SER A 217 -11.25 -19.10 -7.88
CA SER A 217 -12.69 -18.91 -8.11
C SER A 217 -13.54 -18.95 -6.85
N GLU A 218 -13.10 -19.68 -5.84
CA GLU A 218 -13.77 -19.77 -4.54
C GLU A 218 -13.24 -18.71 -3.57
N TRP A 219 -12.02 -18.21 -3.81
CA TRP A 219 -11.37 -17.20 -2.99
C TRP A 219 -11.87 -15.79 -3.26
N GLU A 220 -11.95 -15.39 -4.53
CA GLU A 220 -12.36 -14.05 -4.98
C GLU A 220 -13.41 -14.15 -6.10
N PRO A 221 -14.65 -14.54 -5.77
CA PRO A 221 -15.71 -14.68 -6.76
C PRO A 221 -16.05 -13.35 -7.44
N ALA A 222 -15.93 -12.23 -6.72
CA ALA A 222 -16.12 -10.88 -7.26
C ALA A 222 -15.10 -10.54 -8.36
N LEU A 223 -13.83 -10.91 -8.17
CA LEU A 223 -12.78 -10.72 -9.17
C LEU A 223 -13.05 -11.56 -10.42
N ILE A 224 -13.45 -12.82 -10.26
CA ILE A 224 -13.82 -13.68 -11.39
C ILE A 224 -15.04 -13.13 -12.13
N ALA A 225 -16.06 -12.64 -11.42
CA ALA A 225 -17.23 -12.03 -12.04
C ALA A 225 -16.85 -10.80 -12.87
N LEU A 226 -15.97 -9.94 -12.34
CA LEU A 226 -15.46 -8.76 -13.05
C LEU A 226 -14.66 -9.15 -14.29
N LEU A 227 -13.76 -10.12 -14.19
CA LEU A 227 -12.98 -10.61 -15.34
C LEU A 227 -13.88 -11.22 -16.42
N THR A 228 -14.92 -11.97 -16.00
CA THR A 228 -15.90 -12.55 -16.91
C THR A 228 -16.73 -11.48 -17.61
N ASP A 229 -17.12 -10.42 -16.90
CA ASP A 229 -17.86 -9.30 -17.45
C ASP A 229 -17.00 -8.52 -18.47
N LYS A 230 -15.73 -8.26 -18.13
CA LYS A 230 -14.77 -7.62 -19.05
C LYS A 230 -14.49 -8.48 -20.30
N GLN A 231 -14.41 -9.80 -20.17
CA GLN A 231 -14.33 -10.70 -21.33
C GLN A 231 -15.57 -10.64 -22.22
N ARG A 232 -16.77 -10.48 -21.63
CA ARG A 232 -18.02 -10.32 -22.40
C ARG A 232 -18.06 -9.01 -23.18
N GLN A 233 -17.56 -7.93 -22.61
CA GLN A 233 -17.51 -6.61 -23.26
C GLN A 233 -16.50 -6.52 -24.42
N LEU A 234 -15.54 -7.45 -24.49
CA LEU A 234 -14.49 -7.49 -25.52
C LEU A 234 -14.74 -8.53 -26.63
N LYS A 235 -15.86 -9.27 -26.59
CA LYS A 235 -16.28 -10.09 -27.74
C LYS A 235 -16.82 -9.16 -28.84
N PRO A 236 -16.33 -9.29 -30.10
CA PRO A 236 -16.70 -8.42 -31.21
C PRO A 236 -18.18 -8.54 -31.58
#